data_AF-D1A1I9-F1
#
_entry.id   AF-D1A1I9-F1
#
_cell.length_a   1.000
_cell.length_b   1.000
_cell.length_c   1.000
_cell.angle_alpha   90.00
_cell.angle_beta   90.00
_cell.angle_gamma   90.00
#
_symmetry.space_group_name_H-M   'P 1'
#
loop_
_entity.id
_entity.type
_entity.pdbx_description
1 polymer ?
#
loop_
_entity_poly.entity_id
_entity_poly.type
_entity_poly.pdbx_seq_one_letter_code
_entity_poly.pdbx_strand_id
1 'polypeptide(L)'
;MTAAATSASGPASPVGPARSSGLVEPAAEDVAVQKWYLQAVTRVYGPWTVSKTISARERALAIRRVRYATDVLADLEARFPRAESRRGWE
;
A
#
# COMPACT_ATOMS: atom_id res chain seq x y z
N MET A 1 -5.86 40.32 -40.36
CA MET A 1 -5.29 40.63 -39.03
C MET A 1 -6.40 40.45 -38.02
N THR A 2 -6.24 39.48 -37.12
CA THR A 2 -7.31 38.85 -36.33
C THR A 2 -7.28 39.40 -34.91
N ALA A 3 -8.41 39.89 -34.40
CA ALA A 3 -8.57 40.24 -32.99
C ALA A 3 -9.64 39.32 -32.38
N ALA A 4 -9.20 38.31 -31.64
CA ALA A 4 -10.06 37.42 -30.86
C ALA A 4 -10.15 37.96 -29.44
N ALA A 5 -11.36 38.33 -29.02
CA ALA A 5 -11.70 38.57 -27.63
C ALA A 5 -11.56 37.25 -26.84
N THR A 6 -10.92 37.28 -25.68
CA THR A 6 -10.95 36.18 -24.71
C THR A 6 -11.28 36.77 -23.36
N SER A 7 -12.52 36.49 -22.92
CA SER A 7 -13.05 36.85 -21.62
C SER A 7 -12.37 36.04 -20.51
N ALA A 8 -12.04 36.73 -19.42
CA ALA A 8 -11.64 36.12 -18.17
C ALA A 8 -12.82 35.37 -17.54
N SER A 9 -12.64 34.10 -17.19
CA SER A 9 -13.53 33.35 -16.32
C SER A 9 -12.68 32.69 -15.25
N GLY A 10 -12.87 33.11 -13.99
CA GLY A 10 -12.13 32.60 -12.84
C GLY A 10 -12.49 31.13 -12.54
N PRO A 11 -11.68 30.45 -11.71
CA PRO A 11 -11.94 29.06 -11.38
C PRO A 11 -13.19 28.95 -10.49
N ALA A 12 -14.30 28.48 -11.06
CA ALA A 12 -15.39 27.93 -10.27
C ALA A 12 -14.88 26.65 -9.59
N SER A 13 -14.67 26.73 -8.27
CA SER A 13 -14.34 25.59 -7.42
C SER A 13 -15.43 24.52 -7.53
N PRO A 14 -15.11 23.26 -7.83
CA PRO A 14 -15.99 22.18 -7.45
C PRO A 14 -15.81 21.95 -5.94
N VAL A 15 -16.79 22.35 -5.15
CA VAL A 15 -17.04 21.78 -3.82
C VAL A 15 -17.34 20.29 -4.07
N GLY A 16 -16.30 19.47 -4.04
CA GLY A 16 -16.44 18.03 -3.97
C GLY A 16 -17.10 17.67 -2.64
N PRO A 17 -17.97 16.66 -2.59
CA PRO A 17 -18.59 16.25 -1.34
C PRO A 17 -17.47 15.92 -0.35
N ALA A 18 -17.54 16.55 0.82
CA ALA A 18 -16.70 16.25 1.96
C ALA A 18 -16.72 14.73 2.14
N ARG A 19 -15.59 14.08 1.85
CA ARG A 19 -15.39 12.67 2.20
C ARG A 19 -15.44 12.63 3.71
N SER A 20 -16.60 12.26 4.24
CA SER A 20 -16.73 11.80 5.61
C SER A 20 -15.60 10.81 5.84
N SER A 21 -14.59 11.23 6.60
CA SER A 21 -13.51 10.38 7.08
C SER A 21 -14.09 9.48 8.16
N GLY A 22 -15.05 8.64 7.77
CA GLY A 22 -15.39 7.45 8.51
C GLY A 22 -14.21 6.51 8.29
N LEU A 23 -13.43 6.27 9.33
CA LEU A 23 -12.44 5.21 9.34
C LEU A 23 -13.22 3.91 9.19
N VAL A 24 -13.42 3.45 7.96
CA VAL A 24 -13.98 2.12 7.70
C VAL A 24 -12.89 1.15 8.10
N GLU A 25 -13.10 0.48 9.24
CA GLU A 25 -12.21 -0.60 9.66
C GLU A 25 -12.18 -1.65 8.53
N PRO A 26 -10.99 -2.01 8.03
CA PRO A 26 -10.87 -2.94 6.92
C PRO A 26 -11.46 -4.29 7.31
N ALA A 27 -12.14 -4.96 6.37
CA ALA A 27 -12.66 -6.29 6.63
C ALA A 27 -11.50 -7.26 6.93
N ALA A 28 -11.75 -8.27 7.77
CA ALA A 28 -10.73 -9.26 8.11
C ALA A 28 -10.15 -9.97 6.87
N GLU A 29 -10.97 -10.17 5.83
CA GLU A 29 -10.55 -10.71 4.54
C GLU A 29 -9.59 -9.77 3.80
N ASP A 30 -9.85 -8.46 3.80
CA ASP A 30 -8.95 -7.46 3.19
C ASP A 30 -7.59 -7.45 3.88
N VAL A 31 -7.57 -7.55 5.21
CA VAL A 31 -6.34 -7.64 6.00
C VAL A 31 -5.57 -8.92 5.66
N ALA A 32 -6.27 -10.06 5.50
CA ALA A 32 -5.63 -11.32 5.12
C ALA A 32 -4.99 -11.19 3.73
N VAL A 33 -5.74 -10.73 2.72
CA VAL A 33 -5.24 -10.52 1.35
C VAL A 33 -4.03 -9.60 1.35
N GLN A 34 -4.08 -8.50 2.12
CA GLN A 34 -2.95 -7.59 2.25
C GLN A 34 -1.71 -8.27 2.85
N LYS A 35 -1.87 -9.08 3.91
CA LYS A 35 -0.76 -9.86 4.50
C LYS A 35 -0.16 -10.83 3.48
N TRP A 36 -0.99 -11.55 2.73
CA TRP A 36 -0.52 -12.46 1.67
C TRP A 36 0.27 -11.74 0.60
N TYR A 37 -0.21 -10.57 0.17
CA TYR A 37 0.49 -9.74 -0.81
C TYR A 37 1.88 -9.30 -0.33
N LEU A 38 2.00 -8.79 0.90
CA LEU A 38 3.28 -8.34 1.46
C LEU A 38 4.28 -9.49 1.64
N GLN A 39 3.79 -10.67 2.03
CA GLN A 39 4.60 -11.88 2.06
C GLN A 39 5.08 -12.27 0.66
N ALA A 40 4.23 -12.18 -0.37
CA ALA A 40 4.62 -12.42 -1.75
C ALA A 40 5.70 -11.44 -2.23
N VAL A 41 5.57 -10.14 -1.92
CA VAL A 41 6.60 -9.13 -2.21
C VAL A 41 7.94 -9.52 -1.60
N THR A 42 7.95 -9.94 -0.34
CA THR A 42 9.18 -10.37 0.35
C THR A 42 9.79 -11.60 -0.31
N ARG A 43 8.97 -12.58 -0.71
CA ARG A 43 9.44 -13.79 -1.41
C ARG A 43 10.03 -13.49 -2.78
N VAL A 44 9.43 -12.58 -3.54
CA VAL A 44 9.87 -12.21 -4.90
C VAL A 44 11.14 -11.36 -4.86
N TYR A 45 11.16 -10.31 -4.03
CA TYR A 45 12.27 -9.35 -3.99
C TYR A 45 13.40 -9.74 -3.03
N GLY A 46 13.17 -10.66 -2.09
CA GLY A 46 14.15 -11.12 -1.12
C GLY A 46 15.48 -11.55 -1.76
N PRO A 47 15.48 -12.48 -2.74
CA PRO A 47 16.72 -12.91 -3.40
C PRO A 47 17.45 -11.79 -4.14
N TRP A 48 16.72 -10.78 -4.60
CA TRP A 48 17.27 -9.66 -5.36
C TRP A 48 18.06 -8.69 -4.48
N THR A 49 17.82 -8.69 -3.16
CA THR A 49 18.55 -7.83 -2.22
C THR A 49 20.04 -8.19 -2.08
N VAL A 50 20.39 -9.47 -2.30
CA VAL A 50 21.76 -10.00 -2.18
C VAL A 50 22.35 -10.42 -3.52
N SER A 51 21.55 -10.37 -4.60
CA SER A 51 21.98 -10.83 -5.92
C SER A 51 23.10 -9.97 -6.51
N LYS A 52 24.21 -10.61 -6.90
CA LYS A 52 25.36 -9.99 -7.56
C LYS A 52 25.16 -9.75 -9.06
N THR A 53 24.13 -10.33 -9.67
CA THR A 53 23.91 -10.31 -11.12
C THR A 53 23.07 -9.12 -11.59
N ILE A 54 22.21 -8.58 -10.73
CA ILE A 54 21.36 -7.44 -11.07
C ILE A 54 22.03 -6.10 -10.74
N SER A 55 21.58 -5.04 -11.39
CA SER A 55 22.17 -3.71 -11.22
C SER A 55 22.03 -3.21 -9.78
N ALA A 56 22.94 -2.32 -9.36
CA ALA A 56 22.87 -1.67 -8.05
C ALA A 56 21.53 -0.93 -7.84
N ARG A 57 20.96 -0.37 -8.91
CA ARG A 57 19.67 0.32 -8.89
C ARG A 57 18.51 -0.63 -8.58
N GLU A 58 18.47 -1.79 -9.24
CA GLU A 58 17.43 -2.81 -9.01
C GLU A 58 17.57 -3.43 -7.62
N ARG A 59 18.80 -3.69 -7.18
CA ARG A 59 19.07 -4.16 -5.82
C ARG A 59 18.57 -3.17 -4.77
N ALA A 60 18.85 -1.87 -4.96
CA ALA A 60 18.36 -0.83 -4.06
C ALA A 60 16.82 -0.75 -4.04
N LEU A 61 16.15 -0.96 -5.19
CA LEU A 61 14.70 -1.06 -5.25
C LEU A 61 14.17 -2.27 -4.48
N ALA A 62 14.78 -3.45 -4.66
CA ALA A 62 14.42 -4.67 -3.94
C ALA A 62 14.55 -4.49 -2.43
N ILE A 63 15.65 -3.90 -1.95
CA ILE A 63 15.88 -3.61 -0.53
C ILE A 63 14.76 -2.71 0.02
N ARG A 64 14.41 -1.63 -0.69
CA ARG A 64 13.32 -0.74 -0.26
C ARG A 64 11.98 -1.47 -0.18
N ARG A 65 11.65 -2.29 -1.19
CA ARG A 65 10.39 -3.04 -1.21
C ARG A 65 10.30 -4.08 -0.11
N VAL A 66 11.38 -4.81 0.14
CA VAL A 66 11.44 -5.80 1.22
C VAL A 66 11.30 -5.13 2.57
N ARG A 67 12.07 -4.05 2.84
CA ARG A 67 11.94 -3.31 4.11
C ARG A 67 10.52 -2.82 4.35
N TYR A 68 9.94 -2.12 3.38
CA TYR A 68 8.56 -1.64 3.48
C TYR A 68 7.58 -2.79 3.74
N ALA A 69 7.70 -3.91 3.00
CA ALA A 69 6.79 -5.03 3.17
C ALA A 69 6.92 -5.68 4.55
N THR A 70 8.15 -5.82 5.08
CA THR A 70 8.39 -6.33 6.43
C THR A 70 7.82 -5.41 7.50
N ASP A 71 8.07 -4.10 7.40
CA ASP A 71 7.58 -3.12 8.38
C ASP A 71 6.05 -3.09 8.40
N VAL A 72 5.40 -3.01 7.23
CA VAL A 72 3.93 -3.00 7.15
C VAL A 72 3.32 -4.33 7.57
N LEU A 73 3.97 -5.45 7.26
CA LEU A 73 3.50 -6.76 7.71
C LEU A 73 3.53 -6.86 9.24
N ALA A 74 4.60 -6.40 9.88
CA ALA A 74 4.71 -6.35 11.34
C ALA A 74 3.61 -5.45 11.96
N ASP A 75 3.36 -4.27 11.37
CA ASP A 75 2.28 -3.39 11.82
C ASP A 75 0.89 -4.01 11.66
N LEU A 76 0.65 -4.79 10.60
CA LEU A 76 -0.61 -5.50 10.39
C LEU A 76 -0.75 -6.71 11.32
N GLU A 77 0.34 -7.37 11.68
CA GLU A 77 0.34 -8.46 12.67
C GLU A 77 0.10 -7.93 14.08
N ALA A 78 0.65 -6.77 14.43
CA ALA A 78 0.41 -6.11 15.71
C ALA A 78 -1.04 -5.60 15.85
N ARG A 79 -1.59 -4.98 14.79
CA ARG A 79 -2.97 -4.45 14.81
C ARG A 79 -4.03 -5.53 14.70
N PHE A 80 -3.76 -6.58 13.94
CA PHE A 80 -4.67 -7.69 13.72
C PHE A 80 -3.95 -8.99 14.05
N PRO A 81 -3.72 -9.28 15.34
CA PRO A 81 -3.15 -10.56 15.76
C PRO A 81 -4.06 -11.66 15.22
N ARG A 82 -3.47 -12.76 14.73
CA ARG A 82 -4.30 -13.91 14.38
C ARG A 82 -5.06 -14.30 15.64
N ALA A 83 -6.39 -14.32 15.58
CA ALA A 83 -7.14 -15.07 16.55
C ALA A 83 -6.68 -16.52 16.38
N GLU A 84 -5.78 -16.98 17.27
CA GLU A 84 -5.66 -18.40 17.52
C GLU A 84 -7.05 -18.83 17.91
N SER A 85 -7.77 -19.41 16.95
CA SER A 85 -9.00 -20.10 17.24
C SER A 85 -8.59 -21.19 18.20
N ARG A 86 -8.80 -20.92 19.49
CA ARG A 86 -8.71 -21.88 20.58
C ARG A 86 -9.69 -22.97 20.21
N ARG A 87 -9.22 -23.96 19.46
CA ARG A 87 -9.91 -25.20 19.16
C ARG A 87 -9.83 -26.05 20.42
N GLY A 88 -10.37 -25.51 21.50
CA GLY A 88 -10.73 -26.25 22.71
C GLY A 88 -12.14 -26.75 22.47
N TRP A 89 -12.24 -27.89 21.81
CA TRP A 89 -13.40 -28.75 22.00
C TRP A 89 -12.97 -29.75 23.06
N GLU A 90 -13.39 -29.46 24.29
CA GLU A 90 -13.75 -30.50 25.26
C GLU A 90 -14.85 -31.41 24.67
#